data_AF-A0A7S1LVV7-F1
#
_entry.id   AF-A0A7S1LVV7-F1
#
_cell.length_a   1.000
_cell.length_b   1.000
_cell.length_c   1.000
_cell.angle_alpha   90.00
_cell.angle_beta   90.00
_cell.angle_gamma   90.00
#
_symmetry.space_group_name_H-M   'P 1'
#
loop_
_entity.id
_entity.type
_entity.pdbx_description
1 polymer ?
#
loop_
_entity_poly.entity_id
_entity_poly.type
_entity_poly.pdbx_seq_one_letter_code
_entity_poly.pdbx_strand_id
1 'polypeptide(L)'
;MPCDEDTSHICAKQAKQWRACLNKVFQNGNATKAAQSMATCADERAYFDQCVQEWRAEVGSAVRLRGPNPGEPPVQCGPIACLYETCMAANTYKFEHCTGAMQQFKHCVKGLHGSEYVLD
;
A
#
# COMPACT_ATOMS: atom_id res chain seq x y z
N MET A 1 19.13 18.11 12.13
CA MET A 1 19.41 16.75 11.63
C MET A 1 18.91 16.73 10.21
N PRO A 2 19.70 16.29 9.21
CA PRO A 2 19.19 16.22 7.86
C PRO A 2 18.14 15.10 7.84
N CYS A 3 16.87 15.50 7.78
CA CYS A 3 15.78 14.59 7.54
C CYS A 3 15.93 14.08 6.11
N ASP A 4 15.99 12.77 6.00
CA ASP A 4 15.61 11.99 4.84
C ASP A 4 16.47 12.17 3.58
N GLU A 5 17.39 11.24 3.40
CA GLU A 5 17.71 10.77 2.05
C GLU A 5 16.40 10.46 1.32
N ASP A 6 16.31 10.91 0.07
CA ASP A 6 15.15 10.90 -0.81
C ASP A 6 14.63 9.47 -1.09
N THR A 7 14.05 8.84 -0.08
CA THR A 7 13.42 7.51 -0.17
C THR A 7 12.09 7.56 -0.94
N SER A 8 11.67 8.76 -1.39
CA SER A 8 10.49 8.98 -2.22
C SER A 8 10.54 8.21 -3.55
N HIS A 9 11.72 7.72 -3.94
CA HIS A 9 11.94 6.94 -5.15
C HIS A 9 11.78 5.42 -4.97
N ILE A 10 11.91 4.88 -3.75
CA ILE A 10 11.93 3.42 -3.52
C ILE A 10 10.58 2.84 -3.90
N CYS A 11 10.57 2.02 -4.94
CA CYS A 11 9.39 1.37 -5.53
C CYS A 11 8.21 2.30 -5.85
N ALA A 12 8.47 3.61 -5.99
CA ALA A 12 7.41 4.61 -6.16
C ALA A 12 6.71 4.48 -7.51
N LYS A 13 7.44 4.09 -8.56
CA LYS A 13 6.87 3.81 -9.88
C LYS A 13 5.90 2.63 -9.81
N GLN A 14 6.32 1.53 -9.18
CA GLN A 14 5.56 0.31 -9.00
C GLN A 14 4.30 0.59 -8.17
N ALA A 15 4.46 1.29 -7.03
CA ALA A 15 3.35 1.71 -6.17
C ALA A 15 2.35 2.60 -6.92
N LYS A 16 2.82 3.51 -7.77
CA LYS A 16 1.96 4.37 -8.61
C LYS A 16 1.17 3.58 -9.64
N GLN A 17 1.77 2.57 -10.27
CA GLN A 17 1.09 1.69 -11.23
C GLN A 17 0.03 0.84 -10.53
N TRP A 18 0.39 0.23 -9.39
CA TRP A 18 -0.54 -0.52 -8.57
C TRP A 18 -1.72 0.33 -8.11
N ARG A 19 -1.48 1.55 -7.62
CA ARG A 19 -2.53 2.52 -7.32
C ARG A 19 -3.44 2.79 -8.52
N ALA A 20 -2.87 3.01 -9.70
CA ALA A 20 -3.66 3.32 -10.90
C ALA A 20 -4.61 2.16 -11.26
N CYS A 21 -4.17 0.92 -11.08
CA CYS A 21 -5.05 -0.24 -11.24
C CYS A 21 -6.14 -0.26 -10.16
N LEU A 22 -5.78 -0.14 -8.89
CA LEU A 22 -6.72 -0.15 -7.77
C LEU A 22 -7.78 0.95 -7.89
N ASN A 23 -7.41 2.16 -8.31
CA ASN A 23 -8.35 3.25 -8.57
C ASN A 23 -9.44 2.84 -9.57
N LYS A 24 -9.09 2.15 -10.67
CA LYS A 24 -10.08 1.69 -11.65
C LYS A 24 -11.02 0.64 -11.06
N VAL A 25 -10.49 -0.25 -10.21
CA VAL A 25 -11.31 -1.27 -9.53
C VAL A 25 -12.29 -0.63 -8.56
N PHE A 26 -11.85 0.35 -7.77
CA PHE A 26 -12.71 1.00 -6.77
C PHE A 26 -13.67 2.04 -7.38
N GLN A 27 -13.32 2.69 -8.51
CA GLN A 27 -14.20 3.62 -9.22
C GLN A 27 -15.32 2.91 -10.01
N ASN A 28 -15.08 1.71 -10.53
CA ASN A 28 -16.02 1.01 -11.43
C ASN A 28 -17.03 0.10 -10.72
N GLY A 29 -17.17 0.22 -9.41
CA GLY A 29 -18.29 -0.35 -8.66
C GLY A 29 -17.90 -1.54 -7.79
N ASN A 30 -18.35 -1.44 -6.54
CA ASN A 30 -18.20 -2.41 -5.45
C ASN A 30 -16.80 -2.52 -4.85
N ALA A 31 -16.50 -1.58 -3.95
CA ALA A 31 -15.43 -1.69 -2.94
C ALA A 31 -15.55 -2.94 -2.04
N THR A 32 -16.64 -3.71 -2.17
CA THR A 32 -17.01 -4.88 -1.38
C THR A 32 -16.29 -6.19 -1.74
N LYS A 33 -15.44 -6.25 -2.79
CA LYS A 33 -14.75 -7.51 -3.17
C LYS A 33 -13.23 -7.40 -3.15
N ALA A 34 -12.65 -7.60 -1.97
CA ALA A 34 -11.22 -7.76 -1.73
C ALA A 34 -10.53 -8.73 -2.71
N ALA A 35 -11.14 -9.88 -2.93
CA ALA A 35 -10.64 -10.91 -3.84
C ALA A 35 -10.55 -10.41 -5.30
N GLN A 36 -11.49 -9.55 -5.70
CA GLN A 36 -11.56 -9.04 -7.06
C GLN A 36 -10.48 -7.97 -7.28
N SER A 37 -10.26 -7.06 -6.31
CA SER A 37 -9.12 -6.13 -6.37
C SER A 37 -7.75 -6.82 -6.35
N MET A 38 -7.62 -7.91 -5.59
CA MET A 38 -6.38 -8.69 -5.54
C MET A 38 -6.09 -9.42 -6.85
N ALA A 39 -7.11 -9.99 -7.49
CA ALA A 39 -6.95 -10.70 -8.75
C ALA A 39 -6.76 -9.72 -9.93
N THR A 40 -7.50 -8.61 -9.97
CA THR A 40 -7.41 -7.65 -11.09
C THR A 40 -6.10 -6.89 -11.13
N CYS A 41 -5.51 -6.57 -9.99
CA CYS A 41 -4.24 -5.82 -9.90
C CYS A 41 -3.07 -6.71 -9.43
N ALA A 42 -3.14 -8.01 -9.71
CA ALA A 42 -2.15 -8.98 -9.28
C ALA A 42 -0.77 -8.71 -9.91
N ASP A 43 -0.74 -8.33 -11.18
CA ASP A 43 0.50 -8.06 -11.91
C ASP A 43 1.21 -6.80 -11.37
N GLU A 44 0.47 -5.72 -11.13
CA GLU A 44 1.05 -4.50 -10.56
C GLU A 44 1.49 -4.69 -9.11
N ARG A 45 0.77 -5.52 -8.34
CA ARG A 45 1.19 -5.92 -6.99
C ARG A 45 2.47 -6.75 -7.05
N ALA A 46 2.55 -7.75 -7.92
CA ALA A 46 3.75 -8.56 -8.08
C ALA A 46 4.95 -7.73 -8.52
N TYR A 47 4.73 -6.74 -9.39
CA TYR A 47 5.77 -5.80 -9.81
C TYR A 47 6.27 -4.92 -8.66
N PHE A 48 5.38 -4.48 -7.77
CA PHE A 48 5.75 -3.81 -6.52
C PHE A 48 6.54 -4.74 -5.58
N ASP A 49 6.06 -5.97 -5.39
CA ASP A 49 6.71 -6.95 -4.51
C ASP A 49 8.11 -7.30 -4.97
N GLN A 50 8.32 -7.45 -6.28
CA GLN A 50 9.65 -7.66 -6.87
C GLN A 50 10.59 -6.49 -6.54
N CYS A 51 10.15 -5.24 -6.73
CA CYS A 51 10.96 -4.08 -6.39
C CYS A 51 11.31 -4.04 -4.90
N VAL A 52 10.34 -4.35 -4.03
CA VAL A 52 10.60 -4.42 -2.58
C VAL A 52 11.63 -5.50 -2.27
N GLN A 53 11.55 -6.68 -2.89
CA GLN A 53 12.52 -7.75 -2.70
C GLN A 53 13.93 -7.35 -3.14
N GLU A 54 14.06 -6.72 -4.32
CA GLU A 54 15.33 -6.22 -4.84
C GLU A 54 15.94 -5.18 -3.89
N TRP A 55 15.15 -4.18 -3.49
CA TRP A 55 15.58 -3.16 -2.54
C TRP A 55 15.99 -3.77 -1.19
N ARG A 56 15.23 -4.74 -0.68
CA ARG A 56 15.53 -5.45 0.58
C ARG A 56 16.81 -6.26 0.52
N ALA A 57 17.15 -6.81 -0.64
CA ALA A 57 18.41 -7.51 -0.84
C ALA A 57 19.61 -6.55 -0.78
N GLU A 58 19.43 -5.30 -1.18
CA GLU A 58 20.48 -4.27 -1.14
C GLU A 58 20.69 -3.67 0.25
N VAL A 59 19.61 -3.29 0.95
CA VAL A 59 19.70 -2.56 2.22
C VAL A 59 19.54 -3.42 3.47
N GLY A 60 19.13 -4.68 3.30
CA GLY A 60 18.85 -5.61 4.38
C GLY A 60 17.45 -5.50 4.98
N SER A 61 17.04 -6.55 5.69
CA SER A 61 15.68 -6.68 6.25
C SER A 61 15.40 -5.77 7.47
N ALA A 62 16.45 -5.21 8.10
CA ALA A 62 16.31 -4.38 9.29
C ALA A 62 15.91 -2.93 8.98
N VAL A 63 16.17 -2.44 7.77
CA VAL A 63 15.85 -1.05 7.35
C VAL A 63 14.32 -0.90 7.25
N ARG A 64 13.74 0.14 7.82
CA ARG A 64 12.28 0.36 7.77
C ARG A 64 11.99 1.66 7.06
N LEU A 65 11.19 1.62 6.00
CA LEU A 65 10.63 2.85 5.45
C LEU A 65 9.48 3.32 6.35
N ARG A 66 9.49 4.59 6.74
CA ARG A 66 8.46 5.23 7.55
C ARG A 66 7.88 6.44 6.81
N GLY A 67 6.70 6.87 7.22
CA GLY A 67 6.16 8.15 6.77
C GLY A 67 6.92 9.35 7.36
N PRO A 68 6.66 10.56 6.85
CA PRO A 68 7.26 11.81 7.35
C PRO A 68 7.01 12.04 8.85
N ASN A 69 5.85 11.64 9.35
CA ASN A 69 5.52 11.73 10.77
C ASN A 69 5.41 10.34 11.45
N PRO A 70 5.69 10.24 12.77
CA PRO A 70 5.43 9.03 13.53
C PRO A 70 3.95 8.62 13.42
N GLY A 71 3.70 7.35 13.10
CA GLY A 71 2.33 6.85 12.88
C GLY A 71 1.91 6.81 11.41
N GLU A 72 2.62 7.54 10.54
CA GLU A 72 2.27 7.60 9.12
C GLU A 72 2.85 6.43 8.33
N PRO A 73 2.10 5.91 7.35
CA PRO A 73 2.63 4.91 6.44
C PRO A 73 3.71 5.51 5.53
N PRO A 74 4.55 4.66 4.92
CA PRO A 74 5.43 5.09 3.83
C PRO A 74 4.68 5.90 2.78
N VAL A 75 5.30 6.95 2.25
CA VAL A 75 4.69 7.88 1.27
C VAL A 75 4.14 7.12 0.04
N GLN A 76 4.79 6.03 -0.35
CA GLN A 76 4.38 5.13 -1.43
C GLN A 76 3.02 4.47 -1.18
N CYS A 77 2.68 4.23 0.10
CA CYS A 77 1.44 3.60 0.52
C CYS A 77 0.32 4.59 0.84
N GLY A 78 0.63 5.88 1.04
CA GLY A 78 -0.36 6.93 1.32
C GLY A 78 -1.52 6.98 0.32
N PRO A 79 -1.28 6.86 -1.01
CA PRO A 79 -2.37 6.82 -1.97
C PRO A 79 -3.27 5.56 -1.87
N ILE A 80 -2.75 4.45 -1.37
CA ILE A 80 -3.53 3.23 -1.09
C ILE A 80 -4.32 3.39 0.22
N ALA A 81 -3.78 4.12 1.20
CA ALA A 81 -4.52 4.52 2.41
C ALA A 81 -5.75 5.38 2.06
N CYS A 82 -5.58 6.35 1.15
CA CYS A 82 -6.67 7.20 0.65
C CYS A 82 -7.83 6.39 0.04
N LEU A 83 -7.54 5.28 -0.64
CA LEU A 83 -8.56 4.37 -1.17
C LEU A 83 -9.39 3.70 -0.05
N TYR A 84 -8.72 3.27 1.03
CA TYR A 84 -9.38 2.71 2.20
C TYR A 84 -10.26 3.75 2.90
N GLU A 85 -9.75 4.97 3.13
CA GLU A 85 -10.51 6.06 3.73
C GLU A 85 -11.74 6.45 2.90
N THR A 86 -11.58 6.53 1.57
CA THR A 86 -12.68 6.82 0.65
C THR A 86 -13.76 5.73 0.72
N CYS A 87 -13.35 4.46 0.79
CA CYS A 87 -14.28 3.36 0.99
C CYS A 87 -15.03 3.48 2.34
N MET A 88 -14.29 3.77 3.42
CA MET A 88 -14.86 3.91 4.76
C MET A 88 -15.90 5.04 4.80
N ALA A 89 -15.57 6.20 4.22
CA ALA A 89 -16.49 7.32 4.12
C ALA A 89 -17.75 6.96 3.33
N ALA A 90 -17.61 6.27 2.20
CA ALA A 90 -18.75 5.85 1.36
C ALA A 90 -19.65 4.79 2.03
N ASN A 91 -19.11 3.98 2.94
CA ASN A 91 -19.83 2.89 3.61
C ASN A 91 -20.22 3.21 5.07
N THR A 92 -20.30 4.48 5.44
CA THR A 92 -20.64 4.92 6.82
C THR A 92 -19.76 4.23 7.87
N TYR A 93 -18.47 4.10 7.58
CA TYR A 93 -17.44 3.48 8.42
C TYR A 93 -17.68 2.00 8.77
N LYS A 94 -18.43 1.27 7.94
CA LYS A 94 -18.55 -0.19 8.05
C LYS A 94 -17.32 -0.89 7.47
N PHE A 95 -16.41 -1.29 8.34
CA PHE A 95 -15.13 -1.93 8.01
C PHE A 95 -15.26 -3.17 7.10
N GLU A 96 -16.30 -3.97 7.30
CA GLU A 96 -16.57 -5.21 6.54
C GLU A 96 -16.62 -4.98 5.02
N HIS A 97 -17.14 -3.81 4.60
CA HIS A 97 -17.26 -3.44 3.20
C HIS A 97 -15.95 -2.91 2.58
N CYS A 98 -14.93 -2.64 3.39
CA CYS A 98 -13.65 -2.03 2.97
C CYS A 98 -12.43 -2.92 3.24
N THR A 99 -12.67 -4.17 3.64
CA THR A 99 -11.64 -5.18 3.93
C THR A 99 -10.64 -5.35 2.79
N GLY A 100 -11.09 -5.22 1.53
CA GLY A 100 -10.22 -5.28 0.36
C GLY A 100 -9.20 -4.17 0.27
N ALA A 101 -9.66 -2.91 0.36
CA ALA A 101 -8.78 -1.75 0.36
C ALA A 101 -7.81 -1.79 1.56
N MET A 102 -8.29 -2.22 2.73
CA MET A 102 -7.45 -2.40 3.91
C MET A 102 -6.36 -3.46 3.69
N GLN A 103 -6.66 -4.59 3.07
CA GLN A 103 -5.67 -5.63 2.77
C GLN A 103 -4.59 -5.15 1.80
N GLN A 104 -4.96 -4.39 0.76
CA GLN A 104 -3.98 -3.80 -0.16
C GLN A 104 -3.06 -2.81 0.56
N PHE A 105 -3.64 -1.95 1.41
CA PHE A 105 -2.87 -1.00 2.22
C PHE A 105 -1.91 -1.72 3.17
N LYS A 106 -2.40 -2.71 3.92
CA LYS A 106 -1.58 -3.55 4.82
C LYS A 106 -0.42 -4.22 4.07
N HIS A 107 -0.66 -4.73 2.86
CA HIS A 107 0.38 -5.36 2.05
C HIS A 107 1.49 -4.37 1.66
N CYS A 108 1.11 -3.17 1.21
CA CYS A 108 2.07 -2.12 0.88
C CYS A 108 2.96 -1.77 2.09
N VAL A 109 2.34 -1.53 3.25
CA VAL A 109 3.07 -1.16 4.48
C VAL A 109 3.96 -2.31 4.97
N LYS A 110 3.47 -3.57 4.96
CA LYS A 110 4.27 -4.74 5.36
C LYS A 110 5.54 -4.86 4.52
N GLY A 111 5.48 -4.65 3.20
CA GLY A 111 6.64 -4.74 2.33
C GLY A 111 7.73 -3.71 2.66
N LEU A 112 7.34 -2.45 2.86
CA LEU A 112 8.28 -1.33 3.04
C LEU A 112 8.73 -1.12 4.49
N HIS A 113 7.87 -1.35 5.47
CA HIS A 113 8.18 -1.15 6.88
C HIS A 113 8.76 -2.42 7.55
N GLY A 114 8.53 -3.60 6.97
CA GLY A 114 8.76 -4.88 7.66
C GLY A 114 7.59 -5.22 8.59
N SER A 115 7.40 -6.52 8.86
CA SER A 115 6.20 -7.18 9.39
C SER A 115 5.52 -6.60 10.65
N GLU A 116 6.12 -5.63 11.34
CA GLU A 116 5.67 -5.14 12.65
C GLU A 116 4.52 -4.12 12.63
N TYR A 117 4.16 -3.52 11.47
CA TYR A 117 3.09 -2.50 11.45
C TYR A 117 1.67 -3.05 11.25
N VAL A 118 1.54 -4.35 11.07
CA VAL A 118 0.25 -5.00 10.85
C VAL A 118 0.18 -6.18 11.80
N LEU A 119 -0.41 -5.93 12.98
CA LEU A 119 -0.91 -7.00 13.82
C LEU A 119 -1.88 -7.84 12.98
N ASP A 120 -1.66 -9.16 12.96
CA ASP A 120 -2.58 -10.15 12.41
C ASP A 120 -3.94 -10.09 13.13
#